data_AF-A0AA35CKU7-F1
#
_entry.id   AF-A0AA35CKU7-F1
#
_cell.length_a   1.000
_cell.length_b   1.000
_cell.length_c   1.000
_cell.angle_alpha   90.00
_cell.angle_beta   90.00
_cell.angle_gamma   90.00
#
_symmetry.space_group_name_H-M   'P 1'
#
loop_
_entity.id
_entity.type
_entity.pdbx_description
1 polymer ?
#
loop_
_entity_poly.entity_id
_entity_poly.type
_entity_poly.pdbx_seq_one_letter_code
_entity_poly.pdbx_strand_id
1 'polypeptide(L)' 'MITARPDELGAIQMLQRIAYFRDLGPDRLKALHGQTVRRLYRAKETIFLEGEPSPGLFWVERGRVIIRPVSVDML' A
#
# COMPACT_ATOMS: atom_id res chain seq x y z
N MET A 1 3.23 -7.90 12.78
CA MET A 1 2.42 -7.49 11.62
C MET A 1 1.15 -8.31 11.60
N ILE A 2 -0.03 -7.67 11.60
CA ILE A 2 -1.31 -8.37 11.40
C ILE A 2 -1.73 -8.12 9.96
N THR A 3 -2.07 -9.20 9.24
CA THR A 3 -2.54 -9.14 7.86
C THR A 3 -3.99 -9.59 7.78
N ALA A 4 -4.84 -8.79 7.17
CA ALA A 4 -6.23 -9.13 6.86
C ALA A 4 -6.56 -8.70 5.43
N ARG A 5 -7.65 -9.20 4.85
CA ARG A 5 -8.17 -8.64 3.59
C ARG A 5 -9.00 -7.39 3.92
N PRO A 6 -8.82 -6.25 3.21
CA PRO A 6 -9.71 -5.10 3.38
C PRO A 6 -11.12 -5.44 2.88
N ASP A 7 -12.12 -4.68 3.33
CA ASP A 7 -13.48 -4.83 2.80
C ASP A 7 -13.50 -4.57 1.28
N GLU A 8 -14.30 -5.35 0.55
CA GLU A 8 -14.26 -5.36 -0.92
C GLU A 8 -14.71 -4.03 -1.52
N LEU A 9 -15.85 -3.49 -1.06
CA LEU A 9 -16.43 -2.28 -1.63
C LEU A 9 -15.51 -1.07 -1.45
N GLY A 10 -15.01 -0.84 -0.23
CA GLY A 10 -14.13 0.27 0.09
C GLY A 10 -12.77 0.13 -0.60
N ALA A 11 -12.23 -1.08 -0.68
CA ALA A 11 -10.98 -1.33 -1.40
C ALA A 11 -11.13 -1.07 -2.90
N ILE A 12 -12.21 -1.54 -3.55
CA ILE A 12 -12.45 -1.29 -4.97
C ILE A 12 -12.61 0.20 -5.25
N GLN A 13 -13.37 0.93 -4.43
CA GLN A 13 -13.51 2.38 -4.54
C GLN A 13 -12.16 3.09 -4.40
N MET A 14 -11.29 2.64 -3.48
CA MET A 14 -9.95 3.20 -3.34
C MET A 14 -9.07 2.89 -4.56
N LEU A 15 -9.10 1.66 -5.06
CA LEU A 15 -8.35 1.27 -6.25
C LEU A 15 -8.70 2.17 -7.44
N GLN A 16 -9.99 2.44 -7.67
CA GLN A 16 -10.43 3.34 -8.75
C GLN A 16 -9.92 4.79 -8.62
N ARG A 17 -9.57 5.24 -7.40
CA ARG A 17 -8.98 6.57 -7.16
C ARG A 17 -7.49 6.62 -7.49
N ILE A 18 -6.81 5.48 -7.53
CA ILE A 18 -5.40 5.38 -7.90
C ILE A 18 -5.31 5.46 -9.43
N ALA A 19 -4.54 6.41 -9.95
CA ALA A 19 -4.47 6.69 -11.39
C ALA A 19 -4.13 5.44 -12.22
N TYR A 20 -3.26 4.56 -11.72
CA TYR A 20 -2.88 3.30 -12.35
C TYR A 20 -4.05 2.34 -12.61
N PHE A 21 -5.12 2.42 -11.81
CA PHE A 21 -6.21 1.44 -11.83
C PHE A 21 -7.57 2.03 -12.22
N ARG A 22 -7.62 3.34 -12.48
CA ARG A 22 -8.86 4.08 -12.75
C ARG A 22 -9.69 3.43 -13.86
N ASP A 23 -9.03 3.02 -14.94
CA ASP A 23 -9.68 2.52 -16.16
C ASP A 23 -9.79 0.98 -16.18
N LEU A 24 -9.50 0.31 -15.05
CA LEU A 24 -9.70 -1.13 -14.95
C LEU A 24 -11.19 -1.47 -14.83
N GLY A 25 -11.61 -2.44 -15.65
CA GLY A 25 -12.95 -3.02 -15.56
C GLY A 25 -13.21 -3.73 -14.22
N PRO A 26 -14.49 -3.97 -13.89
CA PRO A 26 -14.91 -4.48 -12.58
C PRO A 26 -14.27 -5.83 -12.22
N ASP A 27 -14.15 -6.77 -13.16
CA ASP A 27 -13.54 -8.08 -12.89
C ASP A 27 -12.05 -7.97 -12.55
N ARG A 28 -11.34 -7.03 -13.20
CA ARG A 28 -9.92 -6.76 -12.93
C ARG A 28 -9.74 -6.08 -11.59
N LEU A 29 -10.63 -5.16 -11.22
CA LEU A 29 -10.63 -4.54 -9.89
C LEU A 29 -10.90 -5.57 -8.78
N LYS A 30 -11.82 -6.52 -9.01
CA LYS A 30 -12.10 -7.61 -8.09
C LYS A 30 -10.92 -8.58 -7.97
N ALA A 31 -10.28 -8.93 -9.08
CA ALA A 31 -9.08 -9.75 -9.07
C ALA A 31 -7.91 -9.06 -8.34
N LEU A 32 -7.79 -7.75 -8.49
CA LEU A 32 -6.79 -6.95 -7.79
C LEU A 32 -7.09 -6.89 -6.29
N HIS A 33 -8.35 -6.64 -5.89
CA HIS A 33 -8.78 -6.70 -4.49
C HIS A 33 -8.45 -8.05 -3.84
N GLY A 34 -8.64 -9.17 -4.55
CA GLY A 34 -8.29 -10.50 -4.07
C GLY A 34 -6.82 -10.65 -3.66
N GLN A 35 -5.93 -9.84 -4.25
CA GLN A 35 -4.49 -9.78 -3.99
C GLN A 35 -4.10 -8.69 -2.98
N THR A 36 -5.03 -7.82 -2.60
CA THR A 36 -4.76 -6.77 -1.61
C THR A 36 -4.71 -7.33 -0.20
N VAL A 37 -3.77 -6.81 0.58
CA VAL A 37 -3.62 -7.13 2.01
C VAL A 37 -3.59 -5.86 2.82
N ARG A 38 -4.41 -5.81 3.87
CA ARG A 38 -4.37 -4.78 4.90
C ARG A 38 -3.24 -5.09 5.86
N ARG A 39 -2.35 -4.13 6.06
CA ARG A 39 -1.22 -4.23 7.01
C ARG A 39 -1.36 -3.18 8.10
N LEU A 40 -1.16 -3.59 9.35
CA LEU A 40 -1.10 -2.70 10.50
C LEU A 40 0.35 -2.51 10.95
N TYR A 41 0.73 -1.24 11.09
CA TYR A 41 2.03 -0.80 11.58
C TYR A 41 1.85 0.01 12.86
N ARG A 42 2.78 -0.13 13.80
CA ARG A 42 2.86 0.68 15.01
C ARG A 42 3.48 2.04 14.71
N ALA A 43 3.24 3.01 15.59
CA ALA A 43 3.93 4.29 15.49
C ALA A 43 5.45 4.09 15.53
N LYS A 44 6.16 4.77 14.62
CA LYS A 44 7.63 4.68 14.43
C LYS A 44 8.13 3.33 13.88
N GLU A 45 7.25 2.42 13.46
CA GLU A 45 7.65 1.20 12.76
C GLU A 45 8.09 1.53 11.32
N THR A 46 9.24 1.00 10.90
CA THR A 46 9.73 1.11 9.52
C THR A 46 8.91 0.19 8.61
N ILE A 47 8.42 0.71 7.48
CA ILE A 47 7.64 -0.07 6.50
C ILE A 47 8.57 -0.81 5.53
N PHE A 48 9.49 -0.08 4.88
CA PHE A 48 10.61 -0.61 4.07
C PHE A 48 11.69 0.48 3.93
N LEU A 49 12.92 0.08 3.60
CA LEU A 49 14.04 0.98 3.38
C LEU A 49 14.31 1.18 1.88
N GLU A 50 14.96 2.29 1.55
CA GLU A 50 15.48 2.53 0.20
C GLU A 50 16.51 1.45 -0.19
N GLY A 51 16.45 0.99 -1.44
CA GLY A 51 17.31 -0.09 -1.95
C GLY A 51 16.80 -1.50 -1.63
N GLU A 52 15.82 -1.66 -0.73
CA GLU A 52 15.18 -2.96 -0.52
C GLU A 52 14.17 -3.27 -1.64
N PRO A 53 14.00 -4.56 -2.01
CA PRO A 53 12.93 -4.96 -2.92
C PRO A 53 11.57 -4.51 -2.40
N SER A 54 10.88 -3.67 -3.17
CA SER A 54 9.55 -3.21 -2.79
C SER A 54 8.56 -4.39 -2.78
N PRO A 55 7.83 -4.61 -1.67
CA PRO A 55 6.80 -5.65 -1.61
C PRO A 55 5.56 -5.34 -2.47
N GLY A 56 5.48 -4.15 -3.08
CA GLY A 56 4.42 -3.77 -3.99
C GLY A 56 3.95 -2.33 -3.77
N LEU A 57 2.72 -2.05 -4.23
CA LEU A 57 2.08 -0.75 -4.06
C LEU A 57 1.33 -0.68 -2.73
N PHE A 58 1.48 0.46 -2.04
CA PHE A 58 0.80 0.75 -0.79
C PHE A 58 -0.10 1.97 -0.93
N TRP A 59 -1.22 1.98 -0.23
CA TRP A 59 -1.99 3.19 0.05
C TRP A 59 -2.22 3.29 1.56
N VAL A 60 -2.27 4.52 2.06
CA VAL A 60 -2.53 4.78 3.49
C VAL A 60 -4.04 4.84 3.69
N GLU A 61 -4.60 3.82 4.33
CA GLU A 61 -6.02 3.82 4.73
C GLU A 61 -6.25 4.75 5.93
N ARG A 62 -5.33 4.77 6.90
CA ARG A 62 -5.40 5.60 8.10
C ARG A 62 -4.00 5.83 8.70
N GLY A 63 -3.79 7.02 9.26
CA GLY A 63 -2.56 7.39 9.96
C GLY A 63 -1.67 8.32 9.13
N ARG A 64 -0.40 8.44 9.53
CA ARG A 64 0.59 9.27 8.84
C ARG A 64 1.85 8.45 8.59
N VAL A 65 2.30 8.46 7.34
CA VAL A 65 3.58 7.89 6.91
C VAL A 65 4.52 9.03 6.55
N ILE A 66 5.79 8.91 6.93
CA ILE A 66 6.84 9.86 6.59
C ILE A 66 7.84 9.12 5.72
N ILE A 67 8.09 9.65 4.53
CA ILE A 67 9.17 9.18 3.66
C ILE A 67 10.38 10.06 3.93
N ARG A 68 11.54 9.46 4.15
CA ARG A 68 12.80 10.17 4.36
C ARG A 68 13.86 9.53 3.46
N PRO A 69 14.65 10.32 2.73
CA PRO A 69 15.84 9.78 2.08
C PRO A 69 16.76 9.22 3.15
N VAL A 70 17.36 8.07 2.86
CA VAL A 70 18.51 7.62 3.66
C VAL A 70 19.70 8.37 3.10
N SER A 71 20.02 9.54 3.65
CA SER A 71 21.25 10.23 3.29
C SER A 71 22.42 9.31 3.60
N VAL A 72 23.08 8.78 2.56
CA VAL A 72 24.37 8.12 2.67
C VAL A 72 25.45 9.20 2.82
N ASP A 73 25.33 10.03 3.86
CA ASP A 73 26.38 10.96 4.26
C ASP A 73 27.06 10.35 5.49
N MET A 74 27.85 9.28 5.29
CA MET A 74 28.97 8.86 6.13
C MET A 74 29.73 7.73 5.43
N LEU A 75 30.56 8.08 4.45
CA LEU A 75 31.82 7.38 4.14
C LEU A 75 32.91 8.42 3.91
#